data_AF-A0A382SN38-F1
#
_entry.id   AF-A0A382SN38-F1
#
_cell.length_a   1.000
_cell.length_b   1.000
_cell.length_c   1.000
_cell.angle_alpha   90.00
_cell.angle_beta   90.00
_cell.angle_gamma   90.00
#
_symmetry.space_group_name_H-M   'P 1'
#
loop_
_entity.id
_entity.type
_entity.pdbx_description
1 polymer ?
#
loop_
_entity_poly.entity_id
_entity_poly.type
_entity_poly.pdbx_seq_one_letter_code
_entity_poly.pdbx_strand_id
1 'polypeptide(L)'
;MKILCVLYDDPKYGMPKNYPLSELPELKKYPDGMTLPTPKAIDFTPGELLGCVSGELGLRKFLEERGHTLVVTSDKDGANSVAAKEIVDADIVISQPFWPFYLTRELIEKAKNLKMAIT
;
A
#
# COMPACT_ATOMS: atom_id res chain seq x y z
N MET A 1 2.80 -15.41 -2.98
CA MET A 1 3.83 -14.41 -2.61
C MET A 1 3.37 -13.70 -1.35
N LYS A 2 4.32 -13.23 -0.56
CA LYS A 2 4.06 -12.38 0.61
C LYS A 2 4.30 -10.92 0.26
N ILE A 3 3.29 -10.08 0.44
CA ILE A 3 3.33 -8.65 0.19
C ILE A 3 3.31 -7.92 1.53
N LEU A 4 4.35 -7.16 1.81
CA LEU A 4 4.42 -6.22 2.93
C LEU A 4 4.00 -4.83 2.43
N CYS A 5 2.90 -4.31 2.96
CA CYS A 5 2.37 -3.00 2.61
C CYS A 5 2.43 -2.06 3.82
N VAL A 6 3.30 -1.05 3.75
CA VAL A 6 3.50 -0.08 4.82
C VAL A 6 2.71 1.20 4.51
N LEU A 7 1.72 1.48 5.35
CA LEU A 7 0.75 2.59 5.18
C LEU A 7 0.68 3.41 6.47
N TYR A 8 0.19 4.65 6.41
CA TYR A 8 0.04 5.47 7.62
C TYR A 8 -1.16 5.02 8.46
N ASP A 9 -1.21 5.45 9.73
CA ASP A 9 -2.32 5.14 10.64
C ASP A 9 -3.66 5.66 10.11
N ASP A 10 -4.74 5.00 10.54
CA ASP A 10 -6.10 5.51 10.33
C ASP A 10 -6.30 6.89 10.97
N PRO A 11 -7.32 7.66 10.54
CA PRO A 11 -7.64 8.91 11.19
C PRO A 11 -7.89 8.74 12.70
N LYS A 12 -7.50 9.75 13.49
CA LYS A 12 -7.57 9.75 14.96
C LYS A 12 -8.94 9.32 15.53
N TYR A 13 -10.03 9.57 14.82
CA TYR A 13 -11.40 9.29 15.24
C TYR A 13 -12.01 8.08 14.51
N GLY A 14 -11.18 7.23 13.89
CA GLY A 14 -11.57 6.08 13.10
C GLY A 14 -11.83 6.43 11.63
N MET A 15 -12.04 5.39 10.82
CA MET A 15 -12.33 5.56 9.40
C MET A 15 -13.62 6.36 9.18
N PRO A 16 -13.63 7.29 8.21
CA PRO A 16 -14.79 8.12 7.92
C PRO A 16 -15.92 7.25 7.37
N LYS A 17 -17.15 7.51 7.84
CA LYS A 17 -18.36 6.89 7.29
C LYS A 17 -18.90 7.62 6.05
N ASN A 18 -18.57 8.91 5.93
CA ASN A 18 -18.98 9.78 4.83
C ASN A 18 -17.83 10.76 4.53
N TYR A 19 -17.76 11.20 3.28
CA TYR A 19 -16.80 12.20 2.82
C TYR A 19 -17.52 13.51 2.46
N PRO A 20 -16.82 14.67 2.47
CA PRO A 20 -17.44 15.95 2.14
C PRO A 20 -18.01 16.04 0.72
N LEU A 21 -17.46 15.27 -0.21
CA LEU A 21 -17.91 15.14 -1.59
C LEU A 21 -18.25 13.68 -1.86
N SER A 22 -19.28 13.45 -2.68
CA SER A 22 -19.74 12.11 -3.06
C SER A 22 -18.93 11.51 -4.21
N GLU A 23 -18.25 12.34 -5.01
CA GLU A 23 -17.50 11.90 -6.19
C GLU A 23 -16.28 12.80 -6.44
N LEU A 24 -15.29 12.23 -7.11
CA LEU A 24 -14.14 12.96 -7.63
C LEU A 24 -14.41 13.43 -9.07
N PRO A 25 -13.81 14.55 -9.51
CA PRO A 25 -13.85 14.94 -10.91
C PRO A 25 -13.26 13.86 -11.83
N GLU A 26 -13.89 13.65 -12.98
CA GLU A 26 -13.36 12.73 -14.00
C GLU A 26 -12.09 13.31 -14.64
N LEU A 27 -11.03 12.50 -14.68
CA LEU A 27 -9.82 12.78 -15.45
C LEU A 27 -9.75 11.80 -16.62
N LYS A 28 -9.41 12.28 -17.83
CA LYS A 28 -9.32 11.44 -19.03
C LYS A 28 -7.87 11.06 -19.39
N LYS A 29 -6.92 11.94 -19.14
CA LYS A 29 -5.49 11.78 -19.46
C LYS A 29 -4.64 12.79 -18.70
N TYR A 30 -3.35 12.53 -18.63
CA TYR A 30 -2.38 13.51 -18.14
C TYR A 30 -2.11 14.60 -19.21
N PRO A 31 -1.62 15.80 -18.81
CA PRO A 31 -1.37 16.91 -19.74
C PRO A 31 -0.39 16.61 -20.88
N ASP A 32 0.56 15.70 -20.65
CA ASP A 32 1.55 15.24 -21.63
C ASP A 32 1.01 14.16 -22.59
N GLY A 33 -0.24 13.75 -22.41
CA GLY A 33 -0.88 12.70 -23.21
C GLY A 33 -0.73 11.29 -22.66
N MET A 34 -0.03 11.07 -21.55
CA MET A 34 0.03 9.77 -20.90
C MET A 34 -1.37 9.32 -20.44
N THR A 35 -1.66 8.02 -20.62
CA THR A 35 -2.91 7.42 -20.14
C THR A 35 -2.92 7.29 -18.62
N LEU A 36 -4.11 7.33 -18.01
CA LEU A 36 -4.26 6.96 -16.60
C LEU A 36 -3.92 5.48 -16.36
N PRO A 37 -3.69 5.05 -15.11
CA PRO A 37 -3.60 3.63 -14.78
C PRO A 37 -4.80 2.83 -15.31
N THR A 38 -4.53 1.68 -15.94
CA THR A 38 -5.54 0.82 -16.58
C THR A 38 -5.54 -0.60 -15.98
N PRO A 39 -5.74 -0.75 -14.66
CA PRO A 39 -5.92 -2.08 -14.09
C PRO A 39 -7.18 -2.74 -14.67
N LYS A 40 -7.22 -4.07 -14.69
CA LYS A 40 -8.41 -4.80 -15.19
C LYS A 40 -9.67 -4.52 -14.36
N ALA A 41 -9.49 -4.21 -13.07
CA ALA A 41 -10.53 -3.85 -12.13
C ALA A 41 -9.93 -3.09 -10.95
N ILE A 42 -10.77 -2.42 -10.17
CA ILE A 42 -10.47 -1.87 -8.85
C ILE A 42 -11.48 -2.42 -7.84
N ASP A 43 -11.08 -2.59 -6.59
CA ASP A 43 -11.94 -3.08 -5.49
C ASP A 43 -12.24 -1.96 -4.47
N PHE A 44 -12.27 -0.71 -4.92
CA PHE A 44 -12.58 0.48 -4.11
C PHE A 44 -13.45 1.47 -4.90
N THR A 45 -14.11 2.38 -4.19
CA THR A 45 -14.89 3.48 -4.76
C THR A 45 -14.00 4.73 -4.88
N PRO A 46 -13.85 5.34 -6.07
CA PRO A 46 -13.08 6.58 -6.22
C PRO A 46 -13.58 7.68 -5.26
N GLY A 47 -12.67 8.19 -4.43
CA GLY A 47 -12.98 9.15 -3.36
C GLY A 47 -12.78 8.60 -1.94
N GLU A 48 -12.66 7.28 -1.80
CA GLU A 48 -12.34 6.64 -0.51
C GLU A 48 -10.90 6.95 -0.05
N LEU A 49 -10.69 6.95 1.28
CA LEU A 49 -9.37 7.03 1.90
C LEU A 49 -8.66 5.68 1.78
N LEU A 50 -7.64 5.61 0.91
CA LEU A 50 -6.96 4.35 0.56
C LEU A 50 -5.60 4.17 1.24
N GLY A 51 -4.90 5.26 1.58
CA GLY A 51 -3.49 5.22 1.98
C GLY A 51 -3.22 4.90 3.45
N CYS A 52 -4.26 4.69 4.26
CA CYS A 52 -4.11 4.28 5.65
C CYS A 52 -4.23 2.75 5.80
N VAL A 53 -3.87 2.24 6.98
CA VAL A 53 -3.89 0.81 7.29
C VAL A 53 -5.24 0.14 7.01
N SER A 54 -6.38 0.76 7.34
CA SER A 54 -7.70 0.20 7.01
C SER A 54 -8.11 0.37 5.54
N GLY A 55 -7.46 1.28 4.80
CA GLY A 55 -7.72 1.49 3.38
C GLY A 55 -7.01 0.48 2.47
N GLU A 56 -5.85 -0.03 2.91
CA GLU A 56 -5.10 -1.14 2.27
C GLU A 56 -4.79 -0.95 0.78
N LEU A 57 -4.85 0.29 0.27
CA LEU A 57 -4.83 0.63 -1.16
C LEU A 57 -5.90 -0.11 -2.00
N GLY A 58 -6.91 -0.71 -1.37
CA GLY A 58 -7.89 -1.58 -2.03
C GLY A 58 -7.30 -2.88 -2.61
N LEU A 59 -6.18 -3.39 -2.07
CA LEU A 59 -5.44 -4.50 -2.67
C LEU A 59 -5.79 -5.90 -2.12
N ARG A 60 -6.39 -5.98 -0.93
CA ARG A 60 -6.53 -7.26 -0.20
C ARG A 60 -7.26 -8.32 -1.00
N LYS A 61 -8.47 -8.03 -1.47
CA LYS A 61 -9.30 -8.97 -2.24
C LYS A 61 -8.56 -9.46 -3.49
N PHE A 62 -8.01 -8.54 -4.29
CA PHE A 62 -7.24 -8.87 -5.48
C PHE A 62 -6.07 -9.84 -5.20
N LEU A 63 -5.32 -9.61 -4.12
CA LEU A 63 -4.15 -10.42 -3.74
C LEU A 63 -4.56 -11.78 -3.15
N GLU A 64 -5.50 -11.80 -2.21
CA GLU A 64 -5.92 -13.02 -1.51
C GLU A 64 -6.67 -13.99 -2.43
N GLU A 65 -7.51 -13.50 -3.35
CA GLU A 65 -8.17 -14.34 -4.37
C GLU A 65 -7.17 -15.04 -5.31
N ARG A 66 -5.93 -14.54 -5.39
CA ARG A 66 -4.83 -15.12 -6.18
C ARG A 66 -3.87 -15.95 -5.33
N GLY A 67 -4.23 -16.24 -4.08
CA GLY A 67 -3.43 -17.05 -3.16
C GLY A 67 -2.16 -16.33 -2.69
N HIS A 68 -2.17 -14.99 -2.63
CA HIS A 68 -1.10 -14.22 -2.02
C HIS A 68 -1.48 -13.78 -0.61
N THR A 69 -0.49 -13.47 0.22
CA THR A 69 -0.70 -12.92 1.56
C THR A 69 -0.38 -11.44 1.57
N LEU A 70 -1.26 -10.65 2.19
CA LEU A 70 -1.06 -9.21 2.37
C LEU A 70 -0.95 -8.88 3.86
N VAL A 71 0.24 -8.43 4.26
CA VAL A 71 0.49 -7.86 5.59
C VAL A 71 0.46 -6.35 5.46
N VAL A 72 -0.44 -5.69 6.20
CA VAL A 72 -0.55 -4.23 6.25
C VAL A 72 -0.11 -3.75 7.63
N THR A 73 0.75 -2.74 7.69
CA THR A 73 1.22 -2.17 8.96
C THR A 73 1.61 -0.71 8.81
N SER A 74 1.48 0.06 9.88
CA SER A 74 2.09 1.39 10.02
C SER A 74 3.38 1.37 10.83
N ASP A 75 3.65 0.29 11.55
CA ASP A 75 4.84 0.11 12.38
C ASP A 75 6.05 -0.24 11.52
N LYS A 76 6.86 0.77 11.22
CA LYS A 76 7.94 0.71 10.22
C LYS A 76 9.33 1.06 10.73
N ASP A 77 9.43 1.68 11.91
CA ASP A 77 10.67 2.28 12.39
C ASP A 77 11.33 1.43 13.48
N GLY A 78 12.64 1.20 13.33
CA GLY A 78 13.42 0.42 14.27
C GLY A 78 13.42 -1.08 13.99
N ALA A 79 14.42 -1.77 14.54
CA ALA A 79 14.68 -3.20 14.27
C ALA A 79 13.60 -4.15 14.78
N ASN A 80 12.75 -3.68 15.70
CA ASN A 80 11.67 -4.46 16.30
C ASN A 80 10.28 -4.16 15.69
N SER A 81 10.22 -3.25 14.71
CA SER A 81 8.98 -2.93 14.02
C SER A 81 8.40 -4.15 13.31
N VAL A 82 7.08 -4.17 13.11
CA VAL A 82 6.42 -5.19 12.29
C VAL A 82 7.05 -5.24 10.90
N ALA A 83 7.24 -4.10 10.22
CA ALA A 83 7.84 -4.08 8.89
C ALA A 83 9.25 -4.70 8.85
N ALA A 84 10.11 -4.42 9.83
CA ALA A 84 11.47 -4.98 9.90
C ALA A 84 11.49 -6.50 10.14
N LYS A 85 10.44 -7.07 10.75
CA LYS A 85 10.29 -8.52 10.92
C LYS A 85 9.73 -9.17 9.66
N GLU A 86 8.72 -8.56 9.06
CA GLU A 86 7.98 -9.11 7.94
C GLU A 86 8.74 -9.04 6.60
N ILE A 87 9.68 -8.09 6.46
CA ILE A 87 10.49 -7.92 5.22
C ILE A 87 11.45 -9.09 4.96
N VAL A 88 11.80 -9.87 5.99
CA VAL A 88 12.81 -10.94 5.90
C VAL A 88 12.43 -11.99 4.84
N ASP A 89 11.15 -12.32 4.73
CA ASP A 89 10.58 -13.31 3.82
C ASP A 89 9.56 -12.71 2.83
N ALA A 90 9.35 -11.39 2.83
CA ALA A 90 8.48 -10.72 1.86
C ALA A 90 9.04 -10.80 0.43
N ASP A 91 8.17 -11.09 -0.54
CA ASP A 91 8.51 -11.07 -1.97
C ASP A 91 8.41 -9.66 -2.55
N ILE A 92 7.45 -8.87 -2.05
CA ILE A 92 7.12 -7.52 -2.51
C ILE A 92 6.97 -6.62 -1.29
N VAL A 93 7.49 -5.41 -1.39
CA VAL A 93 7.25 -4.35 -0.41
C VAL A 93 6.66 -3.11 -1.10
N ILE A 94 5.67 -2.50 -0.46
CA ILE A 94 4.95 -1.32 -0.94
C ILE A 94 4.98 -0.28 0.19
N SER A 95 5.33 0.98 -0.12
CA SER A 95 5.17 2.10 0.83
C SER A 95 4.98 3.42 0.10
N GLN A 96 4.25 4.35 0.71
CA GLN A 96 4.03 5.67 0.13
C GLN A 96 5.08 6.68 0.64
N PRO A 97 5.50 7.69 -0.16
CA PRO A 97 6.44 8.72 0.29
C PRO A 97 6.01 9.49 1.54
N PHE A 98 4.70 9.57 1.82
CA PHE A 98 4.15 10.23 3.00
C PHE A 98 4.43 9.45 4.30
N TRP A 99 4.62 8.14 4.21
CA TRP A 99 4.94 7.24 5.31
C TRP A 99 5.95 6.18 4.84
N PRO A 100 7.20 6.60 4.53
CA PRO A 100 8.11 5.78 3.74
C PRO A 100 8.74 4.67 4.59
N PHE A 101 8.74 3.44 4.07
CA PHE A 101 9.56 2.38 4.63
C PHE A 101 10.94 2.40 3.97
N TYR A 102 11.93 2.95 4.69
CA TYR A 102 13.28 3.10 4.18
C TYR A 102 13.96 1.73 4.04
N LEU A 103 14.05 1.22 2.82
CA LEU A 103 14.81 0.01 2.48
C LEU A 103 16.31 0.31 2.45
N THR A 104 16.92 0.40 3.63
CA THR A 104 18.38 0.54 3.74
C THR A 104 19.10 -0.72 3.26
N ARG A 105 20.42 -0.62 3.06
CA ARG A 105 21.25 -1.77 2.68
C ARG A 105 21.05 -2.95 3.63
N GLU A 106 21.03 -2.69 4.94
CA GLU A 106 20.91 -3.70 5.98
C GLU A 106 19.55 -4.43 5.93
N LEU A 107 18.47 -3.73 5.58
CA LEU A 107 17.15 -4.34 5.40
C LEU A 107 17.08 -5.15 4.10
N ILE A 108 17.64 -4.64 3.00
CA ILE A 108 17.72 -5.36 1.72
C ILE A 108 18.53 -6.66 1.89
N GLU A 109 19.66 -6.63 2.59
CA GLU A 109 20.47 -7.82 2.87
C GLU A 109 19.72 -8.88 3.70
N LYS A 110 18.77 -8.46 4.54
CA LYS A 110 17.90 -9.35 5.32
C LYS A 110 16.71 -9.88 4.51
N ALA A 111 16.25 -9.17 3.50
CA ALA A 111 15.07 -9.48 2.70
C ALA A 111 15.36 -10.58 1.66
N LYS A 112 15.35 -11.84 2.09
CA LYS A 112 15.85 -12.98 1.31
C LYS A 112 15.02 -13.29 0.05
N ASN A 113 13.75 -12.92 0.06
CA ASN A 113 12.81 -13.21 -1.02
C ASN A 113 12.47 -11.98 -1.86
N LEU A 114 12.97 -10.80 -1.49
CA LEU A 114 12.53 -9.53 -2.06
C LEU A 114 12.88 -9.45 -3.55
N LYS A 115 11.84 -9.30 -4.37
CA LYS A 115 11.93 -9.20 -5.83
C LYS A 115 11.51 -7.83 -6.35
N MET A 116 10.70 -7.10 -5.59
CA MET A 116 10.15 -5.82 -6.03
C MET A 116 9.90 -4.87 -4.85
N ALA A 117 10.32 -3.62 -5.02
CA ALA A 117 9.95 -2.51 -4.16
C ALA A 117 9.11 -1.53 -4.97
N ILE A 118 7.90 -1.21 -4.46
CA ILE A 118 6.92 -0.36 -5.13
C ILE A 118 6.71 0.89 -4.26
N THR A 119 6.73 2.04 -4.91
CA THR A 119 6.46 3.36 -4.30
C THR A 119 5.07 3.82 -4.69
#